data_AF-A0A417RJ77-F1
#
_entry.id   AF-A0A417RJ77-F1
#
_cell.length_a   1.000
_cell.length_b   1.000
_cell.length_c   1.000
_cell.angle_alpha   90.00
_cell.angle_beta   90.00
_cell.angle_gamma   90.00
#
_symmetry.space_group_name_H-M   'P 1'
#
loop_
_entity.id
_entity.type
_entity.pdbx_description
1 polymer ?
#
loop_
_entity_poly.entity_id
_entity_poly.type
_entity_poly.pdbx_seq_one_letter_code
_entity_poly.pdbx_strand_id
1 'polypeptide(L)'
;MLQSHKRFVKLVQDTQNVETLYNYFEHSVVPVDISDLLRWQWVQCISAFDKFVHDVVRVGMVEIFLENRTPTPKYNTFQIDIQTYGDMINNIIDASLIFERKIILKHGFLAFQDPSKVADALSYIWNENDKWGKISNLMGMSKDDCTTYLRNIVIRRNQIVHEGDYTDSLSRRQDIFLQDVIDIRDYILKLGQAIYDCVS
;
A
#
# COMPACT_ATOMS: atom_id res chain seq x y z
N MET A 1 -10.71 11.01 1.76
CA MET A 1 -9.67 10.02 2.18
C MET A 1 -10.03 9.11 3.36
N LEU A 2 -10.81 9.56 4.35
CA LEU A 2 -11.15 8.77 5.55
C LEU A 2 -11.67 7.36 5.27
N GLN A 3 -12.52 7.18 4.26
CA GLN A 3 -13.06 5.87 3.91
C GLN A 3 -11.97 4.91 3.39
N SER A 4 -11.00 5.41 2.62
CA SER A 4 -9.84 4.63 2.17
C SER A 4 -9.01 4.14 3.36
N HIS A 5 -8.79 5.00 4.36
CA HIS A 5 -8.08 4.65 5.58
C HIS A 5 -8.86 3.62 6.43
N LYS A 6 -10.16 3.81 6.64
CA LYS A 6 -11.00 2.83 7.35
C LYS A 6 -10.99 1.46 6.68
N ARG A 7 -11.08 1.43 5.35
CA ARG A 7 -11.00 0.18 4.57
C ARG A 7 -9.63 -0.47 4.73
N PHE A 8 -8.55 0.32 4.67
CA PHE A 8 -7.19 -0.17 4.88
C PHE A 8 -7.02 -0.84 6.24
N VAL A 9 -7.40 -0.16 7.33
CA VAL A 9 -7.32 -0.71 8.69
C VAL A 9 -8.08 -2.02 8.79
N LYS A 10 -9.30 -2.07 8.23
CA LYS A 10 -10.09 -3.30 8.19
C LYS A 10 -9.38 -4.43 7.42
N LEU A 11 -8.85 -4.16 6.23
CA LEU A 11 -8.15 -5.18 5.42
C LEU A 11 -6.92 -5.75 6.15
N VAL A 12 -6.19 -4.92 6.88
CA VAL A 12 -5.03 -5.37 7.67
C VAL A 12 -5.49 -6.13 8.93
N GLN A 13 -6.59 -5.72 9.58
CA GLN A 13 -7.14 -6.46 10.72
C GLN A 13 -7.72 -7.82 10.30
N ASP A 14 -8.33 -7.91 9.13
CA ASP A 14 -8.90 -9.17 8.61
C ASP A 14 -7.82 -10.26 8.44
N THR A 15 -6.52 -9.91 8.36
CA THR A 15 -5.43 -10.90 8.33
C THR A 15 -5.27 -11.65 9.65
N GLN A 16 -5.75 -11.12 10.78
CA GLN A 16 -5.74 -11.79 12.10
C GLN A 16 -6.59 -13.07 12.13
N ASN A 17 -7.56 -13.20 11.21
CA ASN A 17 -8.31 -14.44 11.07
C ASN A 17 -7.38 -15.61 10.72
N VAL A 18 -6.33 -15.35 9.94
CA VAL A 18 -5.33 -16.35 9.57
C VAL A 18 -4.42 -16.69 10.74
N GLU A 19 -4.08 -15.71 11.59
CA GLU A 19 -3.36 -15.93 12.84
C GLU A 19 -4.14 -16.86 13.78
N THR A 20 -5.46 -16.69 13.87
CA THR A 20 -6.32 -17.58 14.67
C THR A 20 -6.24 -19.04 14.18
N LEU A 21 -6.24 -19.25 12.87
CA LEU A 21 -6.05 -20.57 12.27
C LEU A 21 -4.65 -21.12 12.54
N TYR A 22 -3.62 -20.29 12.41
CA TYR A 22 -2.23 -20.66 12.70
C TYR A 22 -2.08 -21.15 14.14
N ASN A 23 -2.57 -20.38 15.11
CA ASN A 23 -2.52 -20.75 16.54
C ASN A 23 -3.27 -22.05 16.83
N TYR A 24 -4.42 -22.28 16.19
CA TYR A 24 -5.17 -23.53 16.34
C TYR A 24 -4.37 -24.74 15.85
N PHE A 25 -3.72 -24.63 14.69
CA PHE A 25 -2.91 -25.71 14.13
C PHE A 25 -1.55 -25.86 14.80
N GLU A 26 -0.97 -24.82 15.38
CA GLU A 26 0.28 -24.94 16.14
C GLU A 26 0.11 -25.85 17.37
N HIS A 27 -1.07 -25.82 18.00
CA HIS A 27 -1.41 -26.67 19.15
C HIS A 27 -1.97 -28.04 18.73
N SER A 28 -2.22 -28.25 17.44
CA SER A 28 -2.72 -29.51 16.89
C SER A 28 -1.58 -30.20 16.15
N VAL A 29 -1.28 -31.47 16.39
CA VAL A 29 -0.20 -32.14 15.65
C VAL A 29 -0.66 -32.37 14.21
N VAL A 30 -0.39 -31.43 13.30
CA VAL A 30 -0.73 -31.52 11.88
C VAL A 30 0.52 -31.86 11.06
N PRO A 31 0.49 -32.84 10.14
CA PRO A 31 1.64 -33.24 9.35
C PRO A 31 1.89 -32.33 8.12
N VAL A 32 1.69 -31.01 8.27
CA VAL A 32 1.87 -30.02 7.19
C VAL A 32 2.60 -28.79 7.70
N ASP A 33 3.35 -28.13 6.83
CA ASP A 33 4.00 -26.85 7.14
C ASP A 33 2.96 -25.73 7.22
N ILE A 34 2.65 -25.29 8.44
CA ILE A 34 1.69 -24.21 8.71
C ILE A 34 2.27 -22.82 8.52
N SER A 35 3.59 -22.68 8.28
CA SER A 35 4.24 -21.37 8.08
C SER A 35 3.78 -20.67 6.79
N ASP A 36 3.13 -21.39 5.86
CA ASP A 36 2.44 -20.78 4.72
C ASP A 36 1.29 -19.85 5.11
N LEU A 37 0.63 -20.10 6.25
CA LEU A 37 -0.37 -19.18 6.79
C LEU A 37 0.26 -17.83 7.17
N LEU A 38 1.49 -17.85 7.69
CA LEU A 38 2.24 -16.64 8.02
C LEU A 38 2.69 -15.90 6.76
N ARG A 39 3.18 -16.62 5.75
CA ARG A 39 3.54 -16.02 4.45
C ARG A 39 2.34 -15.38 3.77
N TRP A 40 1.19 -16.03 3.85
CA TRP A 40 -0.05 -15.47 3.32
C TRP A 40 -0.44 -14.18 4.05
N GLN A 41 -0.33 -14.12 5.38
CA GLN A 41 -0.57 -12.90 6.14
C GLN A 41 0.38 -11.77 5.76
N TRP A 42 1.68 -12.06 5.60
CA TRP A 42 2.68 -11.10 5.15
C TRP A 42 2.27 -10.47 3.82
N VAL A 43 1.94 -11.31 2.84
CA VAL A 43 1.53 -10.86 1.50
C VAL A 43 0.26 -10.00 1.57
N GLN A 44 -0.72 -10.40 2.39
CA GLN A 44 -1.97 -9.65 2.55
C GLN A 44 -1.74 -8.26 3.17
N CYS A 45 -0.89 -8.14 4.20
CA CYS A 45 -0.58 -6.86 4.84
C CYS A 45 -0.01 -5.86 3.82
N ILE A 46 0.98 -6.30 3.03
CA ILE A 46 1.61 -5.45 2.02
C ILE A 46 0.65 -5.13 0.86
N SER A 47 -0.24 -6.08 0.49
CA SER A 47 -1.27 -5.84 -0.54
C SER A 47 -2.32 -4.83 -0.08
N ALA A 48 -2.71 -4.88 1.20
CA ALA A 48 -3.62 -3.90 1.79
C ALA A 48 -2.98 -2.50 1.80
N PHE A 49 -1.69 -2.40 2.11
CA PHE A 49 -0.94 -1.14 2.05
C PHE A 49 -0.85 -0.57 0.63
N ASP A 50 -0.52 -1.39 -0.36
CA ASP A 50 -0.51 -0.98 -1.77
C ASP A 50 -1.86 -0.40 -2.19
N LYS A 51 -2.93 -1.13 -1.86
CA LYS A 51 -4.30 -0.73 -2.16
C LYS A 51 -4.67 0.59 -1.48
N PHE A 52 -4.22 0.79 -0.24
CA PHE A 52 -4.41 2.05 0.49
C PHE A 52 -3.76 3.24 -0.22
N VAL A 53 -2.50 3.12 -0.65
CA VAL A 53 -1.81 4.20 -1.35
C VAL A 53 -2.52 4.52 -2.67
N HIS A 54 -2.93 3.50 -3.44
CA HIS A 54 -3.77 3.68 -4.63
C HIS A 54 -5.06 4.45 -4.32
N ASP A 55 -5.78 4.04 -3.29
CA ASP A 55 -7.07 4.63 -2.94
C ASP A 55 -6.94 6.08 -2.45
N VAL A 56 -5.91 6.39 -1.66
CA VAL A 56 -5.65 7.75 -1.18
C VAL A 56 -5.24 8.67 -2.33
N VAL A 57 -4.32 8.24 -3.19
CA VAL A 57 -3.88 9.03 -4.35
C VAL A 57 -5.04 9.26 -5.31
N ARG A 58 -5.81 8.21 -5.64
CA ARG A 58 -7.01 8.33 -6.49
C ARG A 58 -7.99 9.36 -5.91
N VAL A 59 -8.33 9.24 -4.63
CA VAL A 59 -9.27 10.17 -3.98
C VAL A 59 -8.72 11.59 -3.99
N GLY A 60 -7.45 11.80 -3.64
CA GLY A 60 -6.86 13.14 -3.61
C GLY A 60 -6.74 13.77 -5.00
N MET A 61 -6.50 12.99 -6.05
CA MET A 61 -6.50 13.50 -7.43
C MET A 61 -7.90 13.92 -7.87
N VAL A 62 -8.94 13.15 -7.50
CA VAL A 62 -10.34 13.54 -7.77
C VAL A 62 -10.73 14.78 -6.96
N GLU A 63 -10.26 14.92 -5.72
CA GLU A 63 -10.45 16.14 -4.92
C GLU A 63 -9.81 17.37 -5.61
N ILE A 64 -8.63 17.22 -6.21
CA ILE A 64 -8.00 18.30 -7.00
C ILE A 64 -8.84 18.63 -8.24
N PHE A 65 -9.32 17.61 -8.96
CA PHE A 65 -10.17 17.79 -10.14
C PHE A 65 -11.47 18.54 -9.81
N LEU A 66 -12.04 18.29 -8.63
CA LEU A 66 -13.25 18.96 -8.12
C LEU A 66 -12.96 20.28 -7.39
N GLU A 67 -11.74 20.80 -7.48
CA GLU A 67 -11.30 22.07 -6.84
C GLU A 67 -11.38 22.09 -5.31
N ASN A 68 -11.51 20.91 -4.67
CA ASN A 68 -11.52 20.76 -3.21
C ASN A 68 -10.10 20.64 -2.61
N ARG A 69 -9.07 20.52 -3.45
CA ARG A 69 -7.65 20.43 -3.06
C ARG A 69 -6.80 21.20 -4.06
N THR A 70 -5.75 21.88 -3.59
CA THR A 70 -4.82 22.61 -4.48
C THR A 70 -4.04 21.65 -5.37
N PRO A 71 -3.95 21.89 -6.69
CA PRO A 71 -3.14 21.08 -7.60
C PRO A 71 -1.65 21.08 -7.22
N THR A 72 -0.99 19.94 -7.37
CA THR A 72 0.47 19.82 -7.21
C THR A 72 1.18 19.89 -8.57
N PRO A 73 2.49 20.20 -8.62
CA PRO A 73 3.26 20.12 -9.86
C PRO A 73 3.18 18.72 -10.51
N LYS A 74 3.23 17.66 -9.71
CA LYS A 74 3.12 16.27 -10.21
C LYS A 74 1.72 15.99 -10.78
N TYR A 75 0.65 16.48 -10.13
CA TYR A 75 -0.72 16.37 -10.66
C TYR A 75 -0.83 16.94 -12.07
N ASN A 76 -0.26 18.13 -12.31
CA ASN A 76 -0.30 18.78 -13.62
C ASN A 76 0.45 18.01 -14.72
N THR A 77 1.29 17.04 -14.36
CA THR A 77 1.95 16.14 -15.32
C THR A 77 1.12 14.89 -15.64
N PHE A 78 -0.03 14.68 -14.98
CA PHE A 78 -0.88 13.53 -15.23
C PHE A 78 -1.55 13.64 -16.60
N GLN A 79 -1.12 12.80 -17.53
CA GLN A 79 -1.61 12.81 -18.89
C GLN A 79 -2.96 12.07 -19.02
N ILE A 80 -3.85 12.62 -19.82
CA ILE A 80 -5.08 11.97 -20.29
C ILE A 80 -5.04 11.92 -21.83
N ASP A 81 -5.62 10.87 -22.42
CA ASP A 81 -5.77 10.81 -23.88
C ASP A 81 -6.91 11.71 -24.36
N ILE A 82 -6.88 12.04 -25.65
CA ILE A 82 -7.86 12.93 -26.28
C ILE A 82 -9.30 12.41 -26.19
N GLN A 83 -9.48 11.08 -26.20
CA GLN A 83 -10.79 10.46 -26.06
C GLN A 83 -11.36 10.73 -24.67
N THR A 84 -10.57 10.46 -23.62
CA THR A 84 -10.93 10.73 -22.23
C THR A 84 -11.27 12.21 -22.03
N TYR A 85 -10.50 13.13 -22.61
CA TYR A 85 -10.78 14.56 -22.55
C TYR A 85 -12.11 14.92 -23.23
N GLY A 86 -12.35 14.39 -24.43
CA GLY A 86 -13.61 14.58 -25.15
C GLY A 86 -14.82 14.05 -24.36
N ASP A 87 -14.69 12.87 -23.75
CA ASP A 87 -15.75 12.26 -22.95
C ASP A 87 -16.10 13.10 -21.72
N MET A 88 -15.11 13.71 -21.06
CA MET A 88 -15.33 14.59 -19.91
C MET A 88 -16.05 15.89 -20.30
N ILE A 89 -15.71 16.49 -21.44
CA ILE A 89 -16.38 17.73 -21.90
C ILE A 89 -17.82 17.45 -22.34
N ASN A 90 -18.05 16.32 -23.00
CA ASN A 90 -19.37 15.95 -23.48
C ASN A 90 -20.30 15.47 -22.35
N ASN A 91 -19.75 14.96 -21.25
CA ASN A 91 -20.50 14.45 -20.10
C ASN A 91 -20.04 15.13 -18.81
N ILE A 92 -20.32 16.43 -18.68
CA ILE A 92 -19.87 17.27 -17.55
C ILE A 92 -20.25 16.68 -16.19
N ILE A 93 -21.45 16.10 -16.08
CA ILE A 93 -21.96 15.49 -14.82
C ILE A 93 -21.07 14.32 -14.39
N ASP A 94 -20.59 13.51 -15.34
CA ASP A 94 -19.79 12.31 -15.10
C ASP A 94 -18.28 12.54 -15.26
N ALA A 95 -17.85 13.79 -15.50
CA ALA A 95 -16.45 14.10 -15.81
C ALA A 95 -15.48 13.62 -14.70
N SER A 96 -15.87 13.77 -13.44
CA SER A 96 -15.09 13.30 -12.28
C SER A 96 -14.98 11.77 -12.24
N LEU A 97 -16.04 11.06 -12.58
CA LEU A 97 -16.04 9.59 -12.65
C LEU A 97 -15.19 9.09 -13.83
N ILE A 98 -15.25 9.77 -14.98
CA ILE A 98 -14.43 9.46 -16.15
C ILE A 98 -12.95 9.66 -15.82
N PHE A 99 -12.61 10.78 -15.17
CA PHE A 99 -11.26 11.05 -14.70
C PHE A 99 -10.77 10.01 -13.69
N GLU A 100 -11.60 9.66 -12.71
CA GLU A 100 -11.30 8.65 -11.70
C GLU A 100 -11.02 7.27 -12.34
N ARG A 101 -11.83 6.86 -13.31
CA ARG A 101 -11.59 5.62 -14.08
C ARG A 101 -10.25 5.67 -14.80
N LYS A 102 -9.88 6.82 -15.37
CA LYS A 102 -8.59 6.98 -16.05
C LYS A 102 -7.42 6.83 -15.08
N ILE A 103 -7.54 7.37 -13.86
CA ILE A 103 -6.54 7.19 -12.79
C ILE A 103 -6.40 5.71 -12.45
N ILE A 104 -7.52 5.00 -12.21
CA ILE A 104 -7.50 3.57 -11.88
C ILE A 104 -6.80 2.77 -12.99
N LEU A 105 -7.12 3.03 -14.25
CA LEU A 105 -6.51 2.32 -15.39
C LEU A 105 -4.99 2.61 -15.49
N LYS A 106 -4.58 3.87 -15.32
CA LYS A 106 -3.17 4.26 -15.42
C LYS A 106 -2.33 3.80 -14.23
N HIS A 107 -2.89 3.72 -13.04
CA HIS A 107 -2.15 3.31 -11.86
C HIS A 107 -2.27 1.80 -11.59
N GLY A 108 -3.29 1.11 -12.12
CA GLY A 108 -3.60 -0.28 -11.74
C GLY A 108 -2.50 -1.32 -12.01
N PHE A 109 -1.53 -1.04 -12.88
CA PHE A 109 -0.36 -1.91 -13.11
C PHE A 109 0.87 -1.53 -12.27
N LEU A 110 0.81 -0.44 -11.51
CA LEU A 110 1.88 0.05 -10.65
C LEU A 110 1.72 -0.51 -9.23
N ALA A 111 2.84 -0.94 -8.65
CA ALA A 111 2.91 -1.26 -7.22
C ALA A 111 3.46 -0.05 -6.44
N PHE A 112 2.67 0.45 -5.49
CA PHE A 112 3.01 1.55 -4.58
C PHE A 112 3.36 1.01 -3.20
N GLN A 113 4.44 0.24 -3.15
CA GLN A 113 4.92 -0.40 -1.91
C GLN A 113 6.35 -0.01 -1.57
N ASP A 114 7.23 0.10 -2.57
CA ASP A 114 8.59 0.59 -2.35
C ASP A 114 8.57 2.07 -1.87
N PRO A 115 9.44 2.47 -0.93
CA PRO A 115 9.43 3.83 -0.39
C PRO A 115 9.49 4.94 -1.44
N SER A 116 10.26 4.74 -2.52
CA SER A 116 10.39 5.74 -3.60
C SER A 116 9.09 5.84 -4.41
N LYS A 117 8.43 4.70 -4.67
CA LYS A 117 7.15 4.63 -5.39
C LYS A 117 6.02 5.22 -4.57
N VAL A 118 5.99 4.99 -3.27
CA VAL A 118 5.03 5.64 -2.36
C VAL A 118 5.22 7.16 -2.39
N ALA A 119 6.44 7.66 -2.25
CA ALA A 119 6.70 9.11 -2.29
C ALA A 119 6.32 9.74 -3.63
N ASP A 120 6.61 9.07 -4.75
CA ASP A 120 6.24 9.53 -6.08
C ASP A 120 4.71 9.57 -6.25
N ALA A 121 4.00 8.52 -5.81
CA ALA A 121 2.55 8.45 -5.87
C ALA A 121 1.89 9.53 -5.01
N LEU A 122 2.35 9.73 -3.77
CA LEU A 122 1.85 10.80 -2.91
C LEU A 122 2.11 12.20 -3.47
N SER A 123 3.11 12.38 -4.34
CA SER A 123 3.40 13.68 -4.95
C SER A 123 2.25 14.18 -5.83
N TYR A 124 1.38 13.31 -6.34
CA TYR A 124 0.16 13.70 -7.05
C TYR A 124 -0.81 14.51 -6.19
N ILE A 125 -0.77 14.36 -4.86
CA ILE A 125 -1.78 14.93 -3.95
C ILE A 125 -1.17 15.75 -2.80
N TRP A 126 0.15 15.71 -2.66
CA TRP A 126 0.88 16.34 -1.56
C TRP A 126 2.21 16.94 -2.04
N ASN A 127 2.27 18.28 -2.04
CA ASN A 127 3.42 19.07 -2.48
C ASN A 127 4.44 19.29 -1.34
N GLU A 128 4.91 18.20 -0.72
CA GLU A 128 5.98 18.22 0.29
C GLU A 128 7.27 17.65 -0.31
N ASN A 129 8.40 18.30 -0.03
CA ASN A 129 9.71 17.86 -0.51
C ASN A 129 10.25 16.70 0.34
N ASP A 130 10.13 16.79 1.67
CA ASP A 130 10.60 15.77 2.59
C ASP A 130 9.47 14.91 3.17
N LYS A 131 8.76 14.21 2.27
CA LYS A 131 7.62 13.35 2.63
C LYS A 131 7.98 12.31 3.69
N TRP A 132 9.10 11.61 3.49
CA TRP A 132 9.54 10.56 4.41
C TRP A 132 10.01 11.11 5.75
N GLY A 133 10.56 12.33 5.82
CA GLY A 133 10.84 12.97 7.10
C GLY A 133 9.56 13.25 7.90
N LYS A 134 8.51 13.77 7.25
CA LYS A 134 7.19 13.98 7.89
C LYS A 134 6.56 12.68 8.36
N ILE A 135 6.55 11.65 7.50
CA ILE A 135 5.99 10.33 7.81
C ILE A 135 6.78 9.67 8.94
N SER A 136 8.12 9.64 8.88
CA SER A 136 8.95 8.98 9.88
C SER A 136 8.84 9.63 11.25
N ASN A 137 8.70 10.96 11.30
CA ASN A 137 8.46 11.69 12.54
C ASN A 137 7.16 11.22 13.24
N LEU A 138 6.08 11.02 12.48
CA LEU A 138 4.84 10.45 13.03
C LEU A 138 4.98 8.98 13.43
N MET A 139 5.84 8.24 12.72
CA MET A 139 6.20 6.87 13.11
C MET A 139 7.11 6.79 14.33
N GLY A 140 7.70 7.89 14.79
CA GLY A 140 8.70 7.90 15.86
C GLY A 140 9.97 7.14 15.49
N MET A 141 10.33 7.13 14.20
CA MET A 141 11.49 6.44 13.65
C MET A 141 12.39 7.43 12.89
N SER A 142 13.67 7.07 12.73
CA SER A 142 14.50 7.80 11.77
C SER A 142 13.97 7.57 10.34
N LYS A 143 14.22 8.54 9.46
CA LYS A 143 13.84 8.43 8.04
C LYS A 143 14.46 7.20 7.38
N ASP A 144 15.72 6.91 7.70
CA ASP A 144 16.44 5.77 7.12
C ASP A 144 15.84 4.44 7.59
N ASP A 145 15.66 4.27 8.90
CA ASP A 145 15.06 3.05 9.47
C ASP A 145 13.65 2.82 8.93
N CYS A 146 12.84 3.88 8.87
CA CYS A 146 11.48 3.81 8.34
C CYS A 146 11.48 3.30 6.89
N THR A 147 12.27 3.90 6.00
CA THR A 147 12.30 3.49 4.59
C THR A 147 12.97 2.13 4.38
N THR A 148 14.01 1.81 5.14
CA THR A 148 14.71 0.53 5.07
C THR A 148 13.81 -0.61 5.54
N TYR A 149 13.04 -0.42 6.62
CA TYR A 149 12.08 -1.40 7.09
C TYR A 149 11.02 -1.69 6.02
N LEU A 150 10.39 -0.66 5.44
CA LEU A 150 9.41 -0.83 4.36
C LEU A 150 10.02 -1.55 3.14
N ARG A 151 11.26 -1.21 2.77
CA ARG A 151 11.95 -1.87 1.65
C ARG A 151 12.16 -3.36 1.91
N ASN A 152 12.62 -3.72 3.10
CA ASN A 152 12.89 -5.10 3.47
C ASN A 152 11.62 -5.96 3.45
N ILE A 153 10.50 -5.43 3.96
CA ILE A 153 9.23 -6.16 3.99
C ILE A 153 8.64 -6.37 2.58
N VAL A 154 8.87 -5.42 1.67
CA VAL A 154 8.48 -5.54 0.26
C VAL A 154 9.36 -6.54 -0.48
N ILE A 155 10.67 -6.55 -0.22
CA ILE A 155 11.59 -7.56 -0.80
C ILE A 155 11.15 -8.96 -0.37
N ARG A 156 10.90 -9.17 0.93
CA ARG A 156 10.41 -10.46 1.44
C ARG A 156 9.09 -10.87 0.79
N ARG A 157 8.15 -9.93 0.62
CA ARG A 157 6.89 -10.18 -0.09
C ARG A 157 7.13 -10.68 -1.50
N ASN A 158 8.05 -10.06 -2.24
CA ASN A 158 8.38 -10.47 -3.61
C ASN A 158 9.04 -11.86 -3.64
N GLN A 159 9.91 -12.17 -2.69
CA GLN A 159 10.48 -13.51 -2.55
C GLN A 159 9.40 -14.57 -2.36
N ILE A 160 8.43 -14.32 -1.47
CA ILE A 160 7.31 -15.23 -1.21
C ILE A 160 6.45 -15.43 -2.47
N VAL A 161 6.09 -14.35 -3.17
CA VAL A 161 5.09 -14.39 -4.25
C VAL A 161 5.68 -14.77 -5.61
N HIS A 162 6.89 -14.31 -5.92
CA HIS A 162 7.47 -14.42 -7.26
C HIS A 162 8.63 -15.42 -7.34
N GLU A 163 9.36 -15.62 -6.25
CA GLU A 163 10.57 -16.45 -6.23
C GLU A 163 10.33 -17.81 -5.55
N GLY A 164 9.08 -18.12 -5.18
CA GLY A 164 8.71 -19.37 -4.51
C GLY A 164 9.23 -19.48 -3.07
N ASP A 165 9.77 -18.40 -2.54
CA ASP A 165 10.39 -18.30 -1.21
C ASP A 165 11.67 -19.13 -0.99
N TYR A 166 12.24 -19.72 -2.04
CA TYR A 166 13.38 -20.64 -1.92
C TYR A 166 14.73 -19.92 -1.84
N THR A 167 15.64 -20.49 -1.04
CA THR A 167 17.05 -20.10 -1.01
C THR A 167 17.87 -20.93 -1.99
N ASP A 168 18.74 -20.27 -2.76
CA ASP A 168 19.43 -20.81 -3.94
C ASP A 168 20.37 -21.99 -3.62
N SER A 169 20.93 -22.04 -2.40
CA SER A 169 21.96 -23.02 -2.03
C SER A 169 21.42 -24.35 -1.49
N LEU A 170 20.21 -24.39 -0.94
CA LEU A 170 19.68 -25.57 -0.25
C LEU A 170 18.25 -25.94 -0.66
N SER A 171 17.61 -25.19 -1.57
CA SER A 171 16.20 -25.39 -1.94
C SER A 171 15.27 -25.46 -0.72
N ARG A 172 15.63 -24.74 0.36
CA ARG A 172 14.79 -24.56 1.54
C ARG A 172 14.16 -23.19 1.50
N ARG A 173 12.90 -23.12 1.90
CA ARG A 173 12.22 -21.84 2.06
C ARG A 173 12.81 -21.08 3.24
N GLN A 174 12.81 -19.77 3.16
CA GLN A 174 13.25 -18.94 4.28
C GLN A 174 12.28 -19.10 5.46
N ASP A 175 12.81 -19.14 6.67
CA ASP A 175 12.00 -19.21 7.89
C ASP A 175 11.13 -17.95 8.02
N ILE A 176 10.00 -18.12 8.69
CA ILE A 176 9.07 -17.04 9.03
C ILE A 176 8.41 -17.39 10.36
N PHE A 177 8.41 -16.44 11.27
CA PHE A 177 7.86 -16.60 12.61
C PHE A 177 6.63 -15.72 12.78
N LEU A 178 5.76 -16.11 13.72
CA LEU A 178 4.55 -15.36 14.02
C LEU A 178 4.88 -13.90 14.40
N GLN A 179 5.96 -13.70 15.17
CA GLN A 179 6.40 -12.35 15.56
C GLN A 179 6.73 -11.46 14.36
N ASP A 180 7.33 -11.99 13.30
CA ASP A 180 7.66 -11.20 12.11
C ASP A 180 6.39 -10.64 11.45
N VAL A 181 5.31 -11.43 11.43
CA VAL A 181 4.01 -11.01 10.88
C VAL A 181 3.34 -9.96 11.77
N ILE A 182 3.43 -10.13 13.09
CA ILE A 182 2.89 -9.16 14.06
C ILE A 182 3.59 -7.81 13.89
N ASP A 183 4.93 -7.80 13.86
CA ASP A 183 5.73 -6.58 13.74
C ASP A 183 5.40 -5.81 12.46
N ILE A 184 5.21 -6.53 11.36
CA ILE A 184 4.87 -5.94 10.06
C ILE A 184 3.48 -5.37 10.03
N ARG A 185 2.51 -6.10 10.60
CA ARG A 185 1.14 -5.61 10.71
C ARG A 185 1.11 -4.29 11.47
N ASP A 186 1.77 -4.24 12.61
CA ASP A 186 1.81 -3.05 13.46
C ASP A 186 2.54 -1.89 12.77
N TYR A 187 3.67 -2.17 12.12
CA TYR A 187 4.39 -1.20 11.29
C TYR A 187 3.52 -0.65 10.16
N ILE A 188 2.85 -1.51 9.38
CA ILE A 188 2.02 -1.13 8.24
C ILE A 188 0.81 -0.31 8.70
N LEU A 189 0.14 -0.69 9.80
CA LEU A 189 -0.95 0.08 10.37
C LEU A 189 -0.48 1.49 10.78
N LYS A 190 0.65 1.58 11.47
CA LYS A 190 1.22 2.87 11.90
C LYS A 190 1.66 3.72 10.70
N LEU A 191 2.26 3.12 9.68
CA LEU A 191 2.65 3.79 8.45
C LEU A 191 1.42 4.32 7.69
N GLY A 192 0.37 3.51 7.55
CA GLY A 192 -0.87 3.93 6.89
C GLY A 192 -1.55 5.10 7.62
N GLN A 193 -1.58 5.06 8.97
CA GLN A 193 -2.07 6.16 9.79
C GLN A 193 -1.21 7.42 9.61
N ALA A 194 0.12 7.31 9.65
CA ALA A 194 1.03 8.44 9.45
C ALA A 194 0.88 9.09 8.06
N ILE A 195 0.73 8.28 7.02
CA ILE A 195 0.45 8.78 5.66
C ILE A 195 -0.90 9.49 5.63
N TYR A 196 -1.94 8.88 6.21
CA TYR A 196 -3.27 9.50 6.28
C TYR A 196 -3.22 10.86 6.98
N ASP A 197 -2.57 10.97 8.13
CA ASP A 197 -2.45 12.23 8.88
C ASP A 197 -1.67 13.31 8.12
N CYS A 198 -0.73 12.92 7.26
CA CYS A 198 0.04 13.85 6.43
C CYS A 198 -0.74 14.38 5.21
N VAL A 199 -1.71 13.63 4.69
CA VAL A 199 -2.34 13.93 3.39
C VAL A 199 -3.85 14.17 3.45
N SER A 200 -4.48 13.87 4.58
CA SER A 200 -5.92 14.06 4.82
C SER A 200 -6.36 15.51 4.84
#